data_AF-W9H301-F1
#
_entry.id   AF-W9H301-F1
#
_cell.length_a   1.000
_cell.length_b   1.000
_cell.length_c   1.000
_cell.angle_alpha   90.00
_cell.angle_beta   90.00
_cell.angle_gamma   90.00
#
_symmetry.space_group_name_H-M   'P 1'
#
loop_
_entity.id
_entity.type
_entity.pdbx_description
1 polymer ?
#
loop_
_entity_poly.entity_id
_entity_poly.type
_entity_poly.pdbx_seq_one_letter_code
_entity_poly.pdbx_strand_id
1 'polypeptide(L)'
;MIRAMIAAANADGQITAEERQRIIQHLDKAGAGAEERRIVEQEIASPKPLDDIIRQSRDQDTAEQIYLASEIAIRGGSETERRYLDFLASRLNIPDARRRELDALS
;
A
#
# COMPACT_ATOMS: atom_id res chain seq x y z
N MET A 1 -3.37 -5.23 -3.59
CA MET A 1 -3.78 -4.26 -2.56
C MET A 1 -3.06 -4.47 -1.23
N ILE A 2 -3.31 -5.54 -0.46
CA ILE A 2 -2.77 -5.63 0.92
C ILE A 2 -1.23 -5.65 1.00
N ARG A 3 -0.55 -6.31 0.06
CA ARG A 3 0.93 -6.23 -0.03
C ARG A 3 1.44 -4.81 -0.23
N ALA A 4 0.72 -4.00 -1.01
CA ALA A 4 1.05 -2.59 -1.22
C ALA A 4 0.88 -1.78 0.07
N MET A 5 -0.18 -2.05 0.84
CA MET A 5 -0.41 -1.45 2.16
C MET A 5 0.72 -1.78 3.14
N ILE A 6 1.18 -3.03 3.16
CA ILE A 6 2.27 -3.48 4.02
C ILE A 6 3.60 -2.82 3.63
N ALA A 7 3.92 -2.77 2.34
CA ALA A 7 5.14 -2.11 1.87
C ALA A 7 5.10 -0.59 2.08
N ALA A 8 3.92 0.02 2.06
CA ALA A 8 3.70 1.43 2.38
C ALA A 8 3.88 1.70 3.87
N ALA A 9 3.28 0.88 4.74
CA ALA A 9 3.44 0.97 6.19
C ALA A 9 4.88 0.67 6.66
N ASN A 10 5.69 -0.03 5.86
CA ASN A 10 7.09 -0.31 6.17
C ASN A 10 8.07 0.67 5.49
N ALA A 11 7.60 1.78 4.91
CA ALA A 11 8.46 2.67 4.12
C ALA A 11 9.61 3.29 4.94
N ASP A 12 9.45 3.46 6.25
CA ASP A 12 10.47 3.92 7.19
C ASP A 12 11.24 2.78 7.89
N GLY A 13 10.93 1.53 7.52
CA GLY A 13 11.54 0.31 8.06
C GLY A 13 10.88 -0.24 9.32
N GLN A 14 9.77 0.34 9.81
CA GLN A 14 9.05 -0.18 10.97
C GLN A 14 7.54 -0.05 10.82
N ILE A 15 6.83 -1.19 10.80
CA ILE A 15 5.37 -1.20 10.94
C ILE A 15 5.02 -1.10 12.42
N THR A 16 4.31 -0.05 12.80
CA THR A 16 3.78 0.17 14.16
C THR A 16 2.62 -0.77 14.50
N ALA A 17 2.30 -0.88 15.79
CA ALA A 17 1.17 -1.68 16.25
C ALA A 17 -0.17 -1.13 15.71
N GLU A 18 -0.32 0.18 15.61
CA GLU A 18 -1.49 0.82 15.03
C GLU A 18 -1.65 0.51 13.54
N GLU A 19 -0.56 0.57 12.76
CA GLU A 19 -0.58 0.25 11.32
C GLU A 19 -0.91 -1.22 11.08
N ARG A 20 -0.28 -2.12 11.84
CA ARG A 20 -0.60 -3.55 11.82
C ARG A 20 -2.10 -3.78 12.07
N GLN A 21 -2.66 -3.14 13.09
CA GLN A 21 -4.07 -3.32 13.45
C GLN A 21 -5.00 -2.83 12.34
N ARG A 22 -4.67 -1.73 11.66
CA ARG A 22 -5.47 -1.21 10.53
C ARG A 22 -5.44 -2.16 9.33
N ILE A 23 -4.28 -2.72 9.00
CA ILE A 23 -4.15 -3.67 7.89
C ILE A 23 -5.02 -4.91 8.14
N ILE A 24 -5.02 -5.45 9.37
CA ILE A 24 -5.87 -6.59 9.75
C ILE A 24 -7.36 -6.24 9.71
N GLN A 25 -7.77 -5.06 10.21
CA GLN A 25 -9.16 -4.64 10.15
C GLN A 25 -9.67 -4.45 8.72
N HIS A 26 -8.82 -3.98 7.81
CA HIS A 26 -9.18 -3.84 6.41
C HIS A 26 -9.37 -5.23 5.75
N LEU A 27 -8.52 -6.19 6.10
CA LEU A 27 -8.61 -7.57 5.66
C LEU A 27 -9.92 -8.24 6.15
N ASP A 28 -10.29 -8.03 7.41
CA ASP A 28 -11.55 -8.56 7.98
C ASP A 28 -12.78 -7.97 7.26
N LYS A 29 -12.75 -6.65 6.98
CA LYS A 29 -13.83 -5.97 6.21
C LYS A 29 -13.96 -6.46 4.77
N ALA A 30 -12.86 -6.92 4.18
CA ALA A 30 -12.85 -7.52 2.85
C ALA A 30 -13.39 -8.96 2.83
N GLY A 31 -13.79 -9.52 3.98
CA GLY A 31 -14.34 -10.87 4.09
C GLY A 31 -13.28 -11.97 3.95
N ALA A 32 -12.01 -11.63 4.21
CA ALA A 32 -10.93 -12.58 4.04
C ALA A 32 -10.92 -13.67 5.12
N GLY A 33 -10.50 -14.87 4.76
CA GLY A 33 -10.44 -16.02 5.64
C GLY A 33 -9.19 -16.05 6.52
N ALA A 34 -9.11 -17.07 7.37
CA ALA A 34 -7.99 -17.28 8.27
C ALA A 34 -6.65 -17.49 7.53
N GLU A 35 -6.68 -18.00 6.29
CA GLU A 35 -5.49 -18.22 5.49
C GLU A 35 -4.94 -16.91 4.91
N GLU A 36 -5.81 -16.06 4.35
CA GLU A 36 -5.40 -14.72 3.93
C GLU A 36 -4.83 -13.91 5.10
N ARG A 37 -5.40 -14.07 6.31
CA ARG A 37 -4.89 -13.43 7.52
C ARG A 37 -3.49 -13.87 7.88
N ARG A 38 -3.19 -15.17 7.78
CA ARG A 38 -1.84 -15.69 8.01
C ARG A 38 -0.82 -15.16 7.00
N ILE A 39 -1.20 -15.10 5.73
CA ILE A 39 -0.35 -14.56 4.67
C ILE A 39 -0.03 -13.08 4.95
N VAL A 40 -1.02 -12.30 5.37
CA VAL A 40 -0.84 -10.89 5.71
C VAL A 40 0.05 -10.71 6.94
N GLU A 41 -0.14 -11.51 7.99
CA GLU A 41 0.72 -11.44 9.18
C GLU A 41 2.18 -11.81 8.86
N GLN A 42 2.41 -12.78 7.97
CA GLN A 42 3.75 -13.14 7.49
C GLN A 42 4.39 -12.02 6.67
N GLU A 43 3.62 -11.37 5.79
CA GLU A 43 4.10 -10.25 4.98
C GLU A 43 4.37 -9.01 5.86
N ILE A 44 3.62 -8.78 6.94
CA ILE A 44 3.93 -7.72 7.94
C ILE A 44 5.24 -8.03 8.68
N ALA A 45 5.48 -9.30 9.03
CA ALA A 45 6.71 -9.73 9.70
C ALA A 45 7.95 -9.70 8.79
N SER A 46 7.74 -9.85 7.47
CA SER A 46 8.79 -9.81 6.46
C SER A 46 8.31 -9.07 5.20
N PRO A 47 8.24 -7.71 5.25
CA PRO A 47 7.71 -6.92 4.16
C PRO A 47 8.53 -7.12 2.89
N LYS A 48 7.88 -7.51 1.81
CA LYS A 48 8.56 -7.56 0.51
C LYS A 48 9.00 -6.17 0.08
N PRO A 49 10.16 -6.05 -0.58
CA PRO A 49 10.59 -4.78 -1.17
C PRO A 49 9.51 -4.24 -2.09
N LEU A 50 9.25 -2.93 -2.03
CA LEU A 50 8.28 -2.26 -2.90
C LEU A 50 8.53 -2.55 -4.39
N ASP A 51 9.80 -2.74 -4.77
CA ASP A 51 10.19 -3.14 -6.14
C ASP A 51 9.61 -4.48 -6.59
N ASP A 52 9.30 -5.41 -5.68
CA ASP A 52 8.64 -6.68 -6.02
C ASP A 52 7.16 -6.48 -6.34
N ILE A 53 6.55 -5.48 -5.72
CA ILE A 53 5.13 -5.12 -5.91
C ILE A 53 5.00 -4.34 -7.22
N ILE A 54 5.90 -3.39 -7.47
CA ILE A 54 5.96 -2.64 -8.74
C ILE A 54 6.14 -3.61 -9.91
N ARG A 55 7.00 -4.63 -9.79
CA ARG A 55 7.19 -5.67 -10.82
C ARG A 55 5.94 -6.51 -11.10
N GLN A 56 4.98 -6.56 -10.18
CA GLN A 56 3.70 -7.27 -10.38
C GLN A 56 2.66 -6.40 -11.08
N SER A 57 2.88 -5.09 -11.20
CA SER A 57 2.00 -4.18 -11.95
C SER A 57 2.19 -4.40 -13.45
N ARG A 58 1.34 -5.26 -14.03
CA ARG A 58 1.41 -5.64 -15.45
C ARG A 58 0.64 -4.69 -16.37
N ASP A 59 -0.23 -3.86 -15.80
CA ASP A 59 -1.09 -2.91 -16.50
C ASP A 59 -1.36 -1.66 -15.63
N GLN A 60 -1.99 -0.66 -16.24
CA GLN A 60 -2.26 0.62 -15.62
C GLN A 60 -3.32 0.52 -14.51
N ASP A 61 -4.35 -0.32 -14.70
CA ASP A 61 -5.41 -0.50 -13.69
C ASP A 61 -4.84 -1.07 -12.39
N THR A 62 -3.93 -2.04 -12.50
CA THR A 62 -3.23 -2.64 -11.35
C THR A 62 -2.33 -1.61 -10.65
N ALA A 63 -1.64 -0.74 -11.41
CA ALA A 63 -0.85 0.34 -10.86
C ALA A 63 -1.70 1.30 -10.03
N GLU A 64 -2.84 1.74 -10.57
CA GLU A 64 -3.74 2.66 -9.86
C GLU A 64 -4.31 2.03 -8.57
N GLN A 65 -4.66 0.75 -8.60
CA GLN A 65 -5.10 0.02 -7.41
C GLN A 65 -4.00 -0.14 -6.35
N ILE A 66 -2.75 -0.33 -6.77
CA ILE A 66 -1.60 -0.37 -5.85
C ILE A 66 -1.44 0.99 -5.17
N TYR A 67 -1.50 2.08 -5.94
CA TYR A 67 -1.38 3.45 -5.43
C TYR A 67 -2.47 3.78 -4.40
N LEU A 68 -3.75 3.58 -4.74
CA LEU A 68 -4.87 3.84 -3.84
C LEU A 68 -4.81 3.00 -2.55
N ALA A 69 -4.39 1.74 -2.66
CA ALA A 69 -4.23 0.89 -1.47
C ALA A 69 -3.11 1.43 -0.55
N SER A 70 -1.98 1.85 -1.12
CA SER A 70 -0.88 2.44 -0.38
C SER A 70 -1.28 3.75 0.31
N GLU A 71 -2.06 4.59 -0.37
CA GLU A 71 -2.62 5.83 0.20
C GLU A 71 -3.58 5.54 1.37
N ILE A 72 -4.47 4.56 1.26
CA ILE A 72 -5.38 4.18 2.36
C ILE A 72 -4.61 3.69 3.59
N ALA A 73 -3.48 3.01 3.39
CA ALA A 73 -2.64 2.50 4.47
C ALA A 73 -1.92 3.62 5.22
N ILE A 74 -1.50 4.65 4.47
CA ILE A 74 -0.71 5.79 4.93
C ILE A 74 -1.66 6.92 5.33
N ARG A 75 -1.83 7.17 6.63
CA ARG A 75 -2.83 8.15 7.13
C ARG A 75 -2.26 9.31 7.94
N GLY A 76 -0.93 9.40 8.11
CA GLY A 76 -0.32 10.48 8.89
C GLY A 76 -0.25 11.82 8.16
N GLY A 77 -0.34 11.81 6.82
CA GLY A 77 -0.19 13.01 5.98
C GLY A 77 1.16 13.71 6.17
N SER A 78 2.15 13.04 6.77
CA SER A 78 3.49 13.53 7.04
C SER A 78 4.26 13.75 5.75
N GLU A 79 5.34 14.51 5.82
CA GLU A 79 6.16 14.78 4.64
C GLU A 79 6.83 13.51 4.09
N THR A 80 7.21 12.57 4.96
CA THR A 80 7.77 11.27 4.58
C THR A 80 6.76 10.46 3.76
N GLU A 81 5.52 10.39 4.25
CA GLU A 81 4.42 9.67 3.61
C GLU A 81 4.08 10.26 2.23
N ARG A 82 4.09 11.60 2.09
CA ARG A 82 3.87 12.26 0.79
C ARG A 82 4.99 11.94 -0.20
N ARG A 83 6.25 12.02 0.24
CA ARG A 83 7.41 11.65 -0.61
C ARG A 83 7.37 10.19 -1.03
N TYR A 84 6.88 9.31 -0.17
CA TYR A 84 6.66 7.91 -0.52
C TYR A 84 5.61 7.77 -1.63
N LEU A 85 4.46 8.43 -1.53
CA LEU A 85 3.42 8.39 -2.56
C LEU A 85 3.90 9.02 -3.88
N ASP A 86 4.69 10.09 -3.83
CA ASP A 86 5.36 10.68 -5.00
C ASP A 86 6.26 9.65 -5.69
N PHE A 87 7.10 8.97 -4.91
CA PHE A 87 7.99 7.93 -5.41
C PHE A 87 7.21 6.76 -6.00
N LEU A 88 6.15 6.32 -5.33
CA LEU A 88 5.32 5.21 -5.77
C LEU A 88 4.63 5.51 -7.11
N ALA A 89 3.98 6.69 -7.24
CA ALA A 89 3.34 7.10 -8.48
C ALA A 89 4.33 7.14 -9.65
N SER A 90 5.54 7.67 -9.41
CA SER A 90 6.63 7.68 -10.40
C SER A 90 7.03 6.27 -10.84
N ARG A 91 7.19 5.33 -9.90
CA ARG A 91 7.59 3.95 -10.20
C ARG A 91 6.49 3.15 -10.91
N LEU A 92 5.24 3.50 -10.69
CA LEU A 92 4.08 2.90 -11.34
C LEU A 92 3.74 3.56 -12.68
N ASN A 93 4.49 4.57 -13.11
CA ASN A 93 4.23 5.38 -14.30
C ASN A 93 2.84 6.02 -14.30
N ILE A 94 2.33 6.43 -13.13
CA ILE A 94 1.06 7.15 -13.01
C ILE A 94 1.34 8.63 -13.29
N PRO A 95 0.75 9.23 -14.33
CA PRO A 95 0.93 10.65 -14.61
C PRO A 95 0.38 11.52 -13.49
N ASP A 96 1.01 12.67 -13.22
CA ASP A 96 0.59 13.62 -12.18
C ASP A 96 -0.89 14.00 -12.26
N ALA A 97 -1.43 14.18 -13.47
CA ALA A 97 -2.85 14.50 -13.65
C ALA A 97 -3.75 13.36 -13.16
N ARG A 98 -3.41 12.11 -13.50
CA ARG A 98 -4.15 10.92 -13.07
C ARG A 98 -4.02 10.69 -11.58
N ARG A 99 -2.82 10.89 -11.03
CA ARG A 99 -2.58 10.81 -9.59
C ARG A 99 -3.49 11.75 -8.80
N ARG A 100 -3.59 13.02 -9.21
CA ARG A 100 -4.47 14.00 -8.55
C ARG A 100 -5.95 13.59 -8.59
N GLU A 101 -6.39 12.88 -9.64
CA GLU A 101 -7.73 12.32 -9.71
C GLU A 101 -7.91 11.19 -8.69
N LEU A 102 -6.90 10.32 -8.52
CA LEU A 102 -6.92 9.22 -7.56
C LEU A 102 -6.92 9.73 -6.11
N ASP A 103 -6.09 10.73 -5.80
CA ASP A 103 -6.02 11.36 -4.47
C ASP A 103 -7.38 11.97 -4.05
N ALA A 104 -8.23 12.35 -5.02
CA ALA A 104 -9.57 12.89 -4.77
C ALA A 104 -10.62 11.81 -4.47
N LEU A 105 -10.29 10.52 -4.66
CA LEU A 105 -11.19 9.37 -4.44
C LEU A 105 -10.99 8.70 -3.07
N SER A 106 -9.84 8.92 -2.42
CA SER A 106 -9.48 8.34 -1.12
C SER A 106 -10.00 9.15 0.07
#